data_AF-A0A9D5I2P8-F1
#
_entry.id   AF-A0A9D5I2P8-F1
#
_cell.length_a   1.000
_cell.length_b   1.000
_cell.length_c   1.000
_cell.angle_alpha   90.00
_cell.angle_beta   90.00
_cell.angle_gamma   90.00
#
_symmetry.space_group_name_H-M   'P 1'
#
loop_
_entity.id
_entity.type
_entity.pdbx_description
1 polymer ?
#
loop_
_entity_poly.entity_id
_entity_poly.type
_entity_poly.pdbx_seq_one_letter_code
_entity_poly.pdbx_strand_id
1 'polypeptide(L)'
;MRLPLYLALLIPAILCLYLNILPINIITGLMITMGLGGLFLWIGDSIPKFSEFGGGTLLCIFLPAVLIFVGVLPESMSEIAQNFYSGFGFQDFIVAGLIVGSILSIKREVLITVGLKMLIPLMTTILLGALVGGLLGQLFGLGFKYTILLIVAPIMASGLTTGAIPLSQIYADNMGGVPSDFFDILAPAVMVSNIICILLASILNFLGKRKKTPFKGFSGNGNPLRVKNDSFKVEEGNRLVESIKNIGIGIMVAGGLYMSGVLLNGLFPFFHTFVWLIVLAAILKLTNLLPNQINSGAEVWFNFISRVWVPAVLVAISASLIDVNRVLDLITNPTNMFVTVMVVVIIATIAGFAGWIIGFYFVESSIISGLALADMGGVGDVAVLKASERMQLFPFLQITTRIGGVLTIVVMSLLSAT
;
A
#
# COMPACT_ATOMS: atom_id res chain seq x y z
N MET A 1 -2.74 -9.87 25.08
CA MET A 1 -2.20 -10.84 26.06
C MET A 1 -1.40 -10.09 27.12
N ARG A 2 -1.27 -10.61 28.34
CA ARG A 2 -0.38 -9.99 29.35
C ARG A 2 1.07 -10.08 28.84
N LEU A 3 1.85 -9.01 29.01
CA LEU A 3 3.21 -8.91 28.46
C LEU A 3 4.13 -10.08 28.86
N PRO A 4 4.16 -10.55 30.12
CA PRO A 4 5.03 -11.68 30.50
C PRO A 4 4.71 -12.95 29.72
N LEU A 5 3.42 -13.26 29.50
CA LEU A 5 3.00 -14.42 28.74
C LEU A 5 3.29 -14.25 27.24
N TYR A 6 3.16 -13.03 26.72
CA TYR A 6 3.49 -12.72 25.33
C TYR A 6 4.98 -12.94 25.06
N LEU A 7 5.84 -12.41 25.94
CA LEU A 7 7.29 -12.60 25.84
C LEU A 7 7.69 -14.07 26.03
N ALA A 8 7.03 -14.81 26.93
CA ALA A 8 7.29 -16.24 27.10
C ALA A 8 7.03 -17.06 25.83
N LEU A 9 6.11 -16.62 24.96
CA LEU A 9 5.84 -17.26 23.66
C LEU A 9 6.77 -16.75 22.54
N LEU A 10 7.18 -15.48 22.60
CA LEU A 10 8.02 -14.86 21.57
C LEU A 10 9.50 -15.21 21.73
N ILE A 11 10.02 -15.26 22.96
CA ILE A 11 11.44 -15.52 23.24
C ILE A 11 11.93 -16.83 22.60
N PRO A 12 11.23 -17.98 22.72
CA PRO A 12 11.66 -19.21 22.05
C PRO A 12 11.75 -19.06 20.53
N ALA A 13 10.78 -18.37 19.91
CA ALA A 13 10.80 -18.13 18.47
C ALA A 13 12.02 -17.28 18.05
N ILE A 14 12.34 -16.25 18.81
CA ILE A 14 13.52 -15.41 18.57
C ILE A 14 14.83 -16.18 18.82
N LEU A 15 14.92 -17.01 19.86
CA LEU A 15 16.09 -17.86 20.09
C LEU A 15 16.29 -18.85 18.93
N CYS A 16 15.24 -19.52 18.48
CA CYS A 16 15.33 -20.41 17.33
C CYS A 16 15.74 -19.69 16.04
N LEU A 17 15.35 -18.41 15.90
CA LEU A 17 15.76 -17.54 14.79
C LEU A 17 17.28 -17.28 14.84
N TYR A 18 17.84 -16.91 15.99
CA TYR A 18 19.30 -16.72 16.14
C TYR A 18 20.10 -18.01 15.98
N LEU A 19 19.52 -19.15 16.40
CA LEU A 19 20.14 -20.46 16.24
C LEU A 19 20.02 -21.01 14.80
N ASN A 20 19.29 -20.32 13.90
CA ASN A 20 19.02 -20.75 12.53
C ASN A 20 18.41 -22.17 12.43
N ILE A 21 17.55 -22.53 13.39
CA ILE A 21 16.88 -23.85 13.46
C ILE A 21 15.39 -23.79 13.11
N LEU A 22 14.88 -22.62 12.73
CA LEU A 22 13.47 -22.47 12.36
C LEU A 22 13.22 -23.06 10.96
N PRO A 23 12.25 -23.96 10.81
CA PRO A 23 11.82 -24.39 9.49
C PRO A 23 11.16 -23.23 8.75
N ILE A 24 11.38 -23.10 7.45
CA ILE A 24 10.72 -22.09 6.62
C ILE A 24 9.31 -22.59 6.28
N ASN A 25 8.31 -22.07 6.98
CA ASN A 25 6.90 -22.38 6.73
C ASN A 25 5.98 -21.25 7.23
N ILE A 26 4.69 -21.38 6.97
CA ILE A 26 3.70 -20.37 7.38
C ILE A 26 3.66 -20.20 8.90
N ILE A 27 3.87 -21.26 9.68
CA ILE A 27 3.79 -21.19 11.15
C ILE A 27 4.91 -20.32 11.70
N THR A 28 6.16 -20.58 11.30
CA THR A 28 7.33 -19.82 11.78
C THR A 28 7.29 -18.38 11.29
N GLY A 29 6.97 -18.17 10.01
CA GLY A 29 6.78 -16.86 9.43
C GLY A 29 5.73 -16.03 10.16
N LEU A 30 4.54 -16.59 10.38
CA LEU A 30 3.47 -15.92 11.11
C LEU A 30 3.86 -15.66 12.56
N MET A 31 4.43 -16.64 13.27
CA MET A 31 4.78 -16.48 14.69
C MET A 31 5.80 -15.37 14.92
N ILE A 32 6.85 -15.28 14.08
CA ILE A 32 7.85 -14.23 14.22
C ILE A 32 7.28 -12.88 13.80
N THR A 33 6.66 -12.79 12.62
CA THR A 33 6.19 -11.49 12.10
C THR A 33 5.02 -10.94 12.91
N MET A 34 4.08 -11.78 13.34
CA MET A 34 2.96 -11.40 14.20
C MET A 34 3.42 -11.12 15.63
N GLY A 35 4.40 -11.88 16.13
CA GLY A 35 5.01 -11.67 17.44
C GLY A 35 5.78 -10.36 17.55
N LEU A 36 6.60 -10.04 16.53
CA LEU A 36 7.29 -8.76 16.45
C LEU A 36 6.31 -7.62 16.15
N GLY A 37 5.35 -7.83 15.25
CA GLY A 37 4.36 -6.83 14.88
C GLY A 37 3.48 -6.41 16.06
N GLY A 38 3.02 -7.37 16.88
CA GLY A 38 2.27 -7.06 18.09
C GLY A 38 3.12 -6.35 19.15
N LEU A 39 4.38 -6.74 19.31
CA LEU A 39 5.32 -6.07 20.22
C LEU A 39 5.58 -4.62 19.80
N PHE A 40 5.90 -4.38 18.53
CA PHE A 40 6.19 -3.05 18.01
C PHE A 40 4.97 -2.14 18.01
N LEU A 41 3.79 -2.69 17.69
CA LEU A 41 2.53 -1.96 17.81
C LEU A 41 2.30 -1.52 19.27
N TRP A 42 2.45 -2.44 20.24
CA TRP A 42 2.31 -2.13 21.66
C TRP A 42 3.31 -1.08 22.14
N ILE A 43 4.59 -1.19 21.76
CA ILE A 43 5.63 -0.21 22.12
C ILE A 43 5.29 1.16 21.55
N GLY A 44 5.02 1.26 20.24
CA GLY A 44 4.83 2.54 19.59
C GLY A 44 3.55 3.24 20.02
N ASP A 45 2.48 2.49 20.26
CA ASP A 45 1.20 3.04 20.74
C ASP A 45 1.28 3.48 22.21
N SER A 46 2.24 2.95 22.98
CA SER A 46 2.47 3.32 24.38
C SER A 46 3.26 4.63 24.54
N ILE A 47 3.97 5.10 23.51
CA ILE A 47 4.80 6.31 23.58
C ILE A 47 3.93 7.56 23.32
N PRO A 48 3.76 8.47 24.30
CA PRO A 48 2.97 9.69 24.11
C PRO A 48 3.51 10.56 22.97
N LYS A 49 2.64 11.28 22.27
CA LYS A 49 2.90 12.04 21.03
C LYS A 49 3.29 11.18 19.83
N PHE A 50 4.13 10.17 19.98
CA PHE A 50 4.49 9.26 18.87
C PHE A 50 3.29 8.43 18.40
N SER A 51 2.44 7.99 19.34
CA SER A 51 1.19 7.31 19.03
C SER A 51 0.20 8.18 18.24
N GLU A 52 0.24 9.51 18.37
CA GLU A 52 -0.62 10.43 17.59
C GLU A 52 -0.27 10.43 16.09
N PHE A 53 0.95 10.00 15.73
CA PHE A 53 1.41 9.79 14.36
C PHE A 53 1.29 8.32 13.92
N GLY A 54 0.60 7.47 14.69
CA GLY A 54 0.52 6.03 14.39
C GLY A 54 1.84 5.30 14.71
N GLY A 55 2.50 5.70 15.79
CA GLY A 55 3.82 5.21 16.22
C GLY A 55 3.99 3.70 16.16
N GLY A 56 3.00 2.92 16.62
CA GLY A 56 3.09 1.45 16.54
C GLY A 56 3.17 0.92 15.11
N THR A 57 2.42 1.53 14.17
CA THR A 57 2.49 1.18 12.75
C THR A 57 3.84 1.55 12.14
N LEU A 58 4.38 2.73 12.48
CA LEU A 58 5.69 3.17 12.00
C LEU A 58 6.81 2.24 12.49
N LEU A 59 6.74 1.76 13.74
CA LEU A 59 7.70 0.76 14.23
C LEU A 59 7.60 -0.55 13.46
N CYS A 60 6.39 -1.06 13.18
CA CYS A 60 6.24 -2.29 12.38
C CYS A 60 6.85 -2.17 10.97
N ILE A 61 6.86 -0.97 10.39
CA ILE A 61 7.34 -0.72 9.02
C ILE A 61 8.84 -0.47 8.97
N PHE A 62 9.40 0.28 9.90
CA PHE A 62 10.81 0.73 9.80
C PHE A 62 11.76 -0.05 10.70
N LEU A 63 11.30 -0.45 11.89
CA LEU A 63 12.18 -1.05 12.89
C LEU A 63 12.75 -2.41 12.45
N PRO A 64 11.99 -3.35 11.84
CA PRO A 64 12.55 -4.63 11.42
C PRO A 64 13.73 -4.50 10.43
N ALA A 65 13.57 -3.72 9.36
CA ALA A 65 14.63 -3.48 8.38
C ALA A 65 15.89 -2.89 9.02
N VAL A 66 15.72 -1.91 9.91
CA VAL A 66 16.85 -1.29 10.64
C VAL A 66 17.53 -2.29 11.56
N LEU A 67 16.77 -3.10 12.31
CA LEU A 67 17.31 -4.11 13.22
C LEU A 67 18.10 -5.19 12.47
N ILE A 68 17.67 -5.56 11.27
CA ILE A 68 18.43 -6.47 10.39
C ILE A 68 19.72 -5.79 9.94
N PHE A 69 19.63 -4.55 9.44
CA PHE A 69 20.78 -3.79 8.94
C PHE A 69 21.88 -3.57 9.98
N VAL A 70 21.52 -3.27 11.24
CA VAL A 70 22.51 -3.09 12.32
C VAL A 70 22.99 -4.42 12.94
N GLY A 71 22.51 -5.56 12.44
CA GLY A 71 22.90 -6.89 12.91
C GLY A 71 22.27 -7.31 14.24
N VAL A 72 21.21 -6.63 14.70
CA VAL A 72 20.45 -7.08 15.88
C VAL A 72 19.58 -8.28 15.49
N LEU A 73 18.80 -8.21 14.41
CA LEU A 73 18.10 -9.39 13.90
C LEU A 73 18.97 -10.10 12.87
N PRO A 74 19.04 -11.44 12.88
CA PRO A 74 19.83 -12.20 11.91
C PRO A 74 19.23 -12.10 10.50
N GLU A 75 20.06 -12.26 9.47
CA GLU A 75 19.63 -12.22 8.07
C GLU A 75 18.59 -13.29 7.72
N SER A 76 18.57 -14.41 8.45
CA SER A 76 17.52 -15.45 8.33
C SER A 76 16.10 -14.91 8.56
N MET A 77 15.96 -13.77 9.26
CA MET A 77 14.69 -13.06 9.38
C MET A 77 14.17 -12.58 8.02
N SER A 78 15.05 -12.06 7.16
CA SER A 78 14.68 -11.58 5.83
C SER A 78 14.17 -12.74 4.96
N GLU A 79 14.90 -13.86 4.98
CA GLU A 79 14.51 -15.07 4.25
C GLU A 79 13.18 -15.64 4.74
N ILE A 80 12.97 -15.74 6.05
CA ILE A 80 11.71 -16.22 6.64
C ILE A 80 10.56 -15.27 6.27
N ALA A 81 10.77 -13.96 6.37
CA ALA A 81 9.77 -12.96 6.02
C ALA A 81 9.41 -13.00 4.54
N GLN A 82 10.39 -13.14 3.64
CA GLN A 82 10.21 -13.21 2.20
C GLN A 82 9.44 -14.47 1.79
N ASN A 83 9.83 -15.63 2.32
CA ASN A 83 9.16 -16.89 2.04
C ASN A 83 7.74 -16.91 2.62
N PHE A 84 7.57 -16.40 3.83
CA PHE A 84 6.26 -16.26 4.45
C PHE A 84 5.32 -15.39 3.62
N TYR A 85 5.78 -14.18 3.25
CA TYR A 85 4.94 -13.21 2.58
C TYR A 85 4.68 -13.59 1.13
N SER A 86 5.73 -13.82 0.35
CA SER A 86 5.63 -14.02 -1.10
C SER A 86 5.76 -15.50 -1.49
N GLY A 87 6.67 -16.26 -0.87
CA GLY A 87 6.94 -17.66 -1.24
C GLY A 87 5.75 -18.62 -1.09
N PHE A 88 4.98 -18.51 -0.01
CA PHE A 88 3.82 -19.36 0.27
C PHE A 88 2.47 -18.77 -0.16
N GLY A 89 2.46 -17.66 -0.91
CA GLY A 89 1.22 -17.01 -1.37
C GLY A 89 0.41 -16.31 -0.27
N PHE A 90 1.00 -16.04 0.90
CA PHE A 90 0.31 -15.33 1.98
C PHE A 90 -0.07 -13.90 1.57
N GLN A 91 0.79 -13.23 0.80
CA GLN A 91 0.52 -11.94 0.18
C GLN A 91 -0.78 -11.98 -0.62
N ASP A 92 -0.92 -12.97 -1.51
CA ASP A 92 -2.10 -13.07 -2.37
C ASP A 92 -3.37 -13.35 -1.56
N PHE A 93 -3.27 -14.21 -0.55
CA PHE A 93 -4.36 -14.54 0.36
C PHE A 93 -4.87 -13.29 1.11
N ILE A 94 -3.94 -12.48 1.62
CA ILE A 94 -4.24 -11.24 2.34
C ILE A 94 -4.83 -10.18 1.41
N VAL A 95 -4.19 -9.94 0.26
CA VAL A 95 -4.63 -8.92 -0.70
C VAL A 95 -6.01 -9.27 -1.26
N ALA A 96 -6.27 -10.54 -1.60
CA ALA A 96 -7.58 -10.98 -2.05
C ALA A 96 -8.65 -10.75 -0.97
N GLY A 97 -8.37 -11.13 0.28
CA GLY A 97 -9.27 -10.90 1.41
C GLY A 97 -9.56 -9.42 1.65
N LEU A 98 -8.52 -8.58 1.59
CA LEU A 98 -8.66 -7.15 1.76
C LEU A 98 -9.48 -6.52 0.63
N ILE A 99 -9.21 -6.82 -0.65
CA ILE A 99 -9.97 -6.29 -1.80
C ILE A 99 -11.44 -6.68 -1.69
N VAL A 100 -11.72 -7.99 -1.54
CA VAL A 100 -13.09 -8.50 -1.58
C VAL A 100 -13.90 -7.96 -0.41
N GLY A 101 -13.36 -8.03 0.82
CA GLY A 101 -14.09 -7.56 1.99
C GLY A 101 -14.29 -6.03 2.03
N SER A 102 -13.37 -5.25 1.46
CA SER A 102 -13.53 -3.79 1.40
C SER A 102 -14.47 -3.32 0.28
N ILE A 103 -14.54 -4.03 -0.86
CA ILE A 103 -15.55 -3.73 -1.91
C ILE A 103 -16.95 -4.14 -1.47
N LEU A 104 -17.09 -5.34 -0.89
CA LEU A 104 -18.40 -5.87 -0.51
C LEU A 104 -19.00 -5.16 0.72
N SER A 105 -18.18 -4.54 1.57
CA SER A 105 -18.64 -3.81 2.78
C SER A 105 -19.15 -2.40 2.52
N ILE A 106 -18.73 -1.72 1.44
CA ILE A 106 -19.20 -0.36 1.14
C ILE A 106 -20.58 -0.34 0.46
N LYS A 107 -21.23 0.83 0.39
CA LYS A 107 -22.49 0.98 -0.37
C LYS A 107 -22.21 1.07 -1.87
N ARG A 108 -23.09 0.51 -2.71
CA ARG A 108 -22.91 0.47 -4.18
C ARG A 108 -22.82 1.87 -4.79
N GLU A 109 -23.60 2.82 -4.27
CA GLU A 109 -23.62 4.22 -4.75
C GLU A 109 -22.27 4.89 -4.53
N VAL A 110 -21.62 4.56 -3.41
CA VAL A 110 -20.30 5.03 -3.07
C VAL A 110 -19.26 4.42 -4.01
N LEU A 111 -19.32 3.11 -4.28
CA LEU A 111 -18.40 2.44 -5.21
C LEU A 111 -18.41 3.11 -6.60
N ILE A 112 -19.59 3.34 -7.16
CA ILE A 112 -19.75 4.01 -8.47
C ILE A 112 -19.21 5.44 -8.40
N THR A 113 -19.68 6.20 -7.40
CA THR A 113 -19.39 7.63 -7.32
C THR A 113 -17.90 7.90 -7.10
N VAL A 114 -17.26 7.17 -6.19
CA VAL A 114 -15.83 7.34 -5.90
C VAL A 114 -15.00 6.78 -7.05
N GLY A 115 -15.29 5.56 -7.50
CA GLY A 115 -14.53 4.87 -8.54
C GLY A 115 -14.47 5.64 -9.87
N LEU A 116 -15.57 6.27 -10.28
CA LEU A 116 -15.56 7.11 -11.48
C LEU A 116 -14.89 8.47 -11.24
N LYS A 117 -15.21 9.13 -10.12
CA LYS A 117 -14.68 10.47 -9.83
C LYS A 117 -13.17 10.48 -9.61
N MET A 118 -12.59 9.39 -9.08
CA MET A 118 -11.15 9.30 -8.83
C MET A 118 -10.29 9.24 -10.09
N LEU A 119 -10.87 8.96 -11.27
CA LEU A 119 -10.13 9.01 -12.53
C LEU A 119 -9.60 10.42 -12.85
N ILE A 120 -10.34 11.46 -12.48
CA ILE A 120 -9.94 12.86 -12.70
C ILE A 120 -8.67 13.21 -11.90
N PRO A 121 -8.64 13.07 -10.54
CA PRO A 121 -7.44 13.36 -9.78
C PRO A 121 -6.32 12.40 -10.15
N LEU A 122 -6.59 11.11 -10.45
CA LEU A 122 -5.59 10.16 -10.93
C LEU A 122 -4.85 10.68 -12.17
N MET A 123 -5.58 11.00 -13.25
CA MET A 123 -5.00 11.51 -14.48
C MET A 123 -4.32 12.87 -14.29
N THR A 124 -4.92 13.74 -13.48
CA THR A 124 -4.35 15.04 -13.14
C THR A 124 -3.01 14.88 -12.43
N THR A 125 -2.91 13.95 -11.47
CA THR A 125 -1.67 13.65 -10.76
C THR A 125 -0.62 13.09 -11.71
N ILE A 126 -0.95 12.17 -12.61
CA ILE A 126 0.00 11.62 -13.60
C ILE A 126 0.58 12.72 -14.48
N LEU A 127 -0.26 13.55 -15.08
CA LEU A 127 0.18 14.56 -16.04
C LEU A 127 0.87 15.75 -15.35
N LEU A 128 0.25 16.33 -14.32
CA LEU A 128 0.83 17.49 -13.62
C LEU A 128 1.98 17.08 -12.71
N GLY A 129 1.96 15.88 -12.12
CA GLY A 129 3.07 15.34 -11.33
C GLY A 129 4.32 15.16 -12.17
N ALA A 130 4.20 14.61 -13.38
CA ALA A 130 5.29 14.54 -14.36
C ALA A 130 5.81 15.94 -14.74
N LEU A 131 4.92 16.86 -15.09
CA LEU A 131 5.30 18.22 -15.48
C LEU A 131 6.02 18.97 -14.35
N VAL A 132 5.41 19.05 -13.18
CA VAL A 132 5.94 19.81 -12.03
C VAL A 132 7.18 19.14 -11.46
N GLY A 133 7.21 17.81 -11.39
CA GLY A 133 8.39 17.04 -10.97
C GLY A 133 9.57 17.22 -11.92
N GLY A 134 9.33 17.21 -13.24
CA GLY A 134 10.34 17.52 -14.25
C GLY A 134 10.90 18.94 -14.12
N LEU A 135 10.03 19.94 -13.92
CA LEU A 135 10.44 21.33 -13.71
C LEU A 135 11.28 21.49 -12.44
N LEU A 136 10.92 20.78 -11.37
CA LEU A 136 11.71 20.74 -10.15
C LEU A 136 13.11 20.18 -10.43
N GLY A 137 13.21 19.04 -11.11
CA GLY A 137 14.48 18.45 -11.52
C GLY A 137 15.36 19.37 -12.36
N GLN A 138 14.75 20.10 -13.31
CA GLN A 138 15.43 21.11 -14.10
C GLN A 138 16.01 22.24 -13.23
N LEU A 139 15.23 22.71 -12.24
CA LEU A 139 15.64 23.79 -11.33
C LEU A 139 16.83 23.38 -10.45
N PHE A 140 16.93 22.10 -10.09
CA PHE A 140 18.02 21.54 -9.28
C PHE A 140 19.14 20.91 -10.11
N GLY A 141 19.16 21.12 -11.43
CA GLY A 141 20.27 20.73 -12.30
C GLY A 141 20.32 19.25 -12.71
N LEU A 142 19.27 18.46 -12.45
CA LEU A 142 19.15 17.07 -12.90
C LEU A 142 18.68 16.96 -14.37
N GLY A 143 17.96 17.98 -14.84
CA GLY A 143 17.40 18.02 -16.19
C GLY A 143 15.96 17.50 -16.24
N PHE A 144 15.13 18.16 -17.04
CA PHE A 144 13.69 17.92 -17.13
C PHE A 144 13.35 16.46 -17.51
N LYS A 145 13.87 15.99 -18.64
CA LYS A 145 13.59 14.63 -19.16
C LYS A 145 14.16 13.54 -18.25
N TYR A 146 15.37 13.75 -17.71
CA TYR A 146 16.01 12.84 -16.77
C TYR A 146 15.15 12.64 -15.53
N THR A 147 14.69 13.72 -14.90
CA THR A 147 13.86 13.64 -13.70
C THR A 147 12.51 13.00 -13.96
N ILE A 148 11.87 13.28 -15.09
CA ILE A 148 10.61 12.61 -15.43
C ILE A 148 10.82 11.11 -15.56
N LEU A 149 11.80 10.66 -16.35
CA LEU A 149 11.94 9.25 -16.68
C LEU A 149 12.56 8.42 -15.55
N LEU A 150 13.49 8.98 -14.79
CA LEU A 150 14.28 8.21 -13.81
C LEU A 150 13.89 8.45 -12.36
N ILE A 151 13.04 9.46 -12.08
CA ILE A 151 12.54 9.73 -10.73
C ILE A 151 11.01 9.72 -10.71
N VAL A 152 10.34 10.56 -11.49
CA VAL A 152 8.88 10.69 -11.39
C VAL A 152 8.16 9.44 -11.90
N ALA A 153 8.54 8.94 -13.07
CA ALA A 153 7.97 7.74 -13.69
C ALA A 153 8.05 6.50 -12.79
N PRO A 154 9.22 6.09 -12.27
CA PRO A 154 9.29 4.91 -11.41
C PRO A 154 8.54 5.11 -10.09
N ILE A 155 8.56 6.33 -9.51
CA ILE A 155 7.75 6.64 -8.34
C ILE A 155 6.27 6.40 -8.64
N MET A 156 5.76 6.93 -9.75
CA MET A 156 4.33 6.90 -10.10
C MET A 156 3.84 5.60 -10.76
N ALA A 157 4.73 4.65 -11.01
CA ALA A 157 4.40 3.38 -11.65
C ALA A 157 3.95 2.30 -10.65
N SER A 158 3.71 2.68 -9.38
CA SER A 158 3.13 1.85 -8.32
C SER A 158 3.93 0.56 -8.04
N GLY A 159 5.22 0.73 -7.73
CA GLY A 159 6.07 -0.30 -7.12
C GLY A 159 7.11 -0.96 -8.01
N LEU A 160 7.94 -1.82 -7.39
CA LEU A 160 9.10 -2.43 -8.05
C LEU A 160 8.69 -3.45 -9.12
N THR A 161 7.81 -4.39 -8.78
CA THR A 161 7.44 -5.51 -9.66
C THR A 161 6.50 -5.10 -10.79
N THR A 162 5.57 -4.20 -10.51
CA THR A 162 4.58 -3.74 -11.50
C THR A 162 4.96 -2.45 -12.22
N GLY A 163 5.96 -1.71 -11.72
CA GLY A 163 6.38 -0.43 -12.27
C GLY A 163 7.83 -0.45 -12.74
N ALA A 164 8.78 -0.50 -11.80
CA ALA A 164 10.20 -0.35 -12.11
C ALA A 164 10.71 -1.41 -13.11
N ILE A 165 10.32 -2.69 -12.97
CA ILE A 165 10.73 -3.75 -13.90
C ILE A 165 10.23 -3.49 -15.33
N PRO A 166 8.90 -3.30 -15.59
CA PRO A 166 8.42 -2.95 -16.92
C PRO A 166 9.01 -1.66 -17.50
N LEU A 167 9.19 -0.61 -16.68
CA LEU A 167 9.82 0.63 -17.14
C LEU A 167 11.26 0.39 -17.58
N SER A 168 12.01 -0.44 -16.85
CA SER A 168 13.38 -0.77 -17.20
C SER A 168 13.48 -1.50 -18.54
N GLN A 169 12.51 -2.37 -18.85
CA GLN A 169 12.41 -3.03 -20.16
C GLN A 169 12.13 -2.01 -21.26
N ILE A 170 11.13 -1.14 -21.06
CA ILE A 170 10.77 -0.10 -22.04
C ILE A 170 11.94 0.84 -22.32
N TYR A 171 12.68 1.23 -21.28
CA TYR A 171 13.84 2.13 -21.45
C TYR A 171 14.99 1.43 -22.17
N ALA A 172 15.26 0.16 -21.88
CA ALA A 172 16.25 -0.62 -22.63
C ALA A 172 15.86 -0.76 -24.10
N ASP A 173 14.58 -1.01 -24.40
CA ASP A 173 14.07 -1.14 -25.76
C ASP A 173 14.17 0.18 -26.54
N ASN A 174 13.87 1.32 -25.89
CA ASN A 174 13.83 2.63 -26.54
C ASN A 174 15.19 3.34 -26.58
N MET A 175 16.01 3.22 -25.54
CA MET A 175 17.28 3.94 -25.38
C MET A 175 18.51 3.07 -25.64
N GLY A 176 18.32 1.76 -25.78
CA GLY A 176 19.40 0.77 -25.80
C GLY A 176 19.95 0.48 -24.40
N GLY A 177 20.62 -0.67 -24.26
CA GLY A 177 21.19 -1.14 -22.99
C GLY A 177 20.52 -2.41 -22.49
N VAL A 178 20.75 -2.74 -21.21
CA VAL A 178 20.19 -3.93 -20.56
C VAL A 178 19.19 -3.50 -19.49
N PRO A 179 18.01 -4.15 -19.38
CA PRO A 179 17.00 -3.77 -18.38
C PRO A 179 17.50 -3.77 -16.92
N SER A 180 18.49 -4.59 -16.56
CA SER A 180 19.07 -4.61 -15.22
C SER A 180 19.67 -3.26 -14.82
N ASP A 181 20.36 -2.60 -15.76
CA ASP A 181 21.08 -1.37 -15.50
C ASP A 181 20.11 -0.22 -15.24
N PHE A 182 19.01 -0.18 -15.99
CA PHE A 182 17.91 0.74 -15.72
C PHE A 182 17.24 0.42 -14.39
N PHE A 183 17.01 -0.85 -14.07
CA PHE A 183 16.37 -1.23 -12.81
C PHE A 183 17.18 -0.77 -11.59
N ASP A 184 18.50 -0.91 -11.63
CA ASP A 184 19.38 -0.48 -10.55
C ASP A 184 19.34 1.05 -10.34
N ILE A 185 19.07 1.83 -11.40
CA ILE A 185 18.85 3.27 -11.32
C ILE A 185 17.45 3.60 -10.75
N LEU A 186 16.41 2.89 -11.19
CA LEU A 186 15.02 3.20 -10.85
C LEU A 186 14.63 2.73 -9.44
N ALA A 187 15.12 1.57 -9.01
CA ALA A 187 14.67 0.92 -7.79
C ALA A 187 14.86 1.76 -6.52
N PRO A 188 16.03 2.41 -6.28
CA PRO A 188 16.24 3.24 -5.09
C PRO A 188 15.18 4.34 -4.91
N ALA A 189 14.79 5.01 -6.00
CA ALA A 189 13.78 6.08 -5.95
C ALA A 189 12.41 5.55 -5.48
N VAL A 190 12.01 4.35 -5.93
CA VAL A 190 10.75 3.70 -5.54
C VAL A 190 10.76 3.26 -4.07
N MET A 191 11.89 2.73 -3.59
CA MET A 191 12.00 2.33 -2.18
C MET A 191 11.93 3.55 -1.27
N VAL A 192 12.65 4.62 -1.59
CA VAL A 192 12.59 5.86 -0.80
C VAL A 192 11.21 6.51 -0.90
N SER A 193 10.59 6.55 -2.08
CA SER A 193 9.26 7.13 -2.22
C SER A 193 8.22 6.41 -1.36
N ASN A 194 8.30 5.08 -1.25
CA ASN A 194 7.46 4.30 -0.36
C ASN A 194 7.63 4.70 1.11
N ILE A 195 8.87 4.88 1.58
CA ILE A 195 9.17 5.37 2.94
C ILE A 195 8.52 6.75 3.16
N ILE A 196 8.70 7.67 2.20
CA ILE A 196 8.13 9.02 2.27
C ILE A 196 6.59 8.99 2.22
N CYS A 197 5.98 8.11 1.42
CA CYS A 197 4.54 7.94 1.37
C CYS A 197 3.96 7.53 2.72
N ILE A 198 4.59 6.57 3.39
CA ILE A 198 4.15 6.08 4.70
C ILE A 198 4.24 7.20 5.75
N LEU A 199 5.34 7.96 5.76
CA LEU A 199 5.52 9.10 6.66
C LEU A 199 4.51 10.21 6.37
N LEU A 200 4.30 10.55 5.10
CA LEU A 200 3.28 11.54 4.69
C LEU A 200 1.86 11.09 5.04
N ALA A 201 1.55 9.81 4.89
CA ALA A 201 0.25 9.25 5.26
C ALA A 201 -0.02 9.40 6.76
N SER A 202 0.99 9.14 7.60
CA SER A 202 0.97 9.38 9.04
C SER A 202 0.78 10.87 9.37
N ILE A 203 1.55 11.76 8.72
CA ILE A 203 1.43 13.22 8.91
C ILE A 203 0.04 13.71 8.50
N LEU A 204 -0.47 13.29 7.34
CA LEU A 204 -1.81 13.66 6.86
C LEU A 204 -2.91 13.17 7.81
N ASN A 205 -2.76 11.98 8.38
CA ASN A 205 -3.69 11.47 9.38
C ASN A 205 -3.65 12.31 10.66
N PHE A 206 -2.46 12.59 11.19
CA PHE A 206 -2.28 13.45 12.35
C PHE A 206 -2.88 14.85 12.12
N LEU A 207 -2.61 15.47 10.97
CA LEU A 207 -3.19 16.77 10.60
C LEU A 207 -4.72 16.68 10.42
N GLY A 208 -5.22 15.58 9.85
CA GLY A 208 -6.64 15.35 9.61
C GLY A 208 -7.47 15.17 10.87
N LYS A 209 -6.86 14.68 11.95
CA LYS A 209 -7.50 14.50 13.27
C LYS A 209 -7.50 15.75 14.15
N ARG A 210 -6.76 16.80 13.78
CA ARG A 210 -6.70 18.05 14.57
C ARG A 210 -8.07 18.74 14.60
N LYS A 211 -8.43 19.29 15.77
CA LYS A 211 -9.67 20.08 15.96
C LYS A 211 -9.78 21.26 14.99
N LYS A 212 -8.65 21.90 14.66
CA LYS A 212 -8.55 22.95 13.65
C LYS A 212 -7.84 22.37 12.43
N THR A 213 -8.62 22.00 11.43
CA THR A 213 -8.09 21.58 10.13
C THR A 213 -7.69 22.81 9.29
N PRO A 214 -6.68 22.69 8.39
CA PRO A 214 -6.18 23.82 7.62
C PRO A 214 -7.23 24.55 6.78
N PHE A 215 -8.19 23.81 6.21
CA PHE A 215 -9.28 24.37 5.42
C PHE A 215 -10.50 23.43 5.38
N LYS A 216 -11.64 23.95 4.90
CA LYS A 216 -12.89 23.19 4.81
C LYS A 216 -12.76 22.04 3.80
N GLY A 217 -13.07 20.83 4.26
CA GLY A 217 -12.94 19.64 3.43
C GLY A 217 -11.50 19.09 3.38
N PHE A 218 -10.69 19.36 4.41
CA PHE A 218 -9.34 18.82 4.52
C PHE A 218 -9.33 17.30 4.74
N SER A 219 -10.04 16.79 5.75
CA SER A 219 -10.08 15.36 6.09
C SER A 219 -11.52 14.89 6.25
N GLY A 220 -11.83 13.75 5.65
CA GLY A 220 -13.09 13.02 5.82
C GLY A 220 -12.99 11.87 6.83
N ASN A 221 -11.84 11.71 7.48
CA ASN A 221 -11.53 10.60 8.40
C ASN A 221 -11.85 9.23 7.79
N GLY A 222 -11.43 9.08 6.53
CA GLY A 222 -11.60 7.85 5.75
C GLY A 222 -12.90 7.75 4.97
N ASN A 223 -13.76 8.77 4.98
CA ASN A 223 -14.76 8.98 3.93
C ASN A 223 -14.17 9.84 2.81
N PRO A 224 -14.08 9.35 1.56
CA PRO A 224 -13.51 10.12 0.46
C PRO A 224 -14.39 11.28 -0.01
N LEU A 225 -15.72 11.24 0.16
CA LEU A 225 -16.66 12.20 -0.44
C LEU A 225 -17.15 13.27 0.55
N ARG A 226 -17.16 14.54 0.13
CA ARG A 226 -17.70 15.69 0.90
C ARG A 226 -19.22 15.86 0.82
N VAL A 227 -19.95 14.79 0.52
CA VAL A 227 -21.42 14.80 0.46
C VAL A 227 -21.98 14.44 1.84
N LYS A 228 -23.05 15.12 2.28
CA LYS A 228 -23.85 14.73 3.46
C LYS A 228 -24.59 13.42 3.18
N ASN A 229 -23.87 12.32 3.15
CA ASN A 229 -24.46 11.00 3.26
C ASN A 229 -23.70 10.25 4.35
N ASP A 230 -24.41 9.74 5.36
CA ASP A 230 -23.95 8.70 6.29
C ASP A 230 -23.68 7.36 5.54
N SER A 231 -23.43 7.39 4.23
CA SER A 231 -23.29 6.22 3.36
C SER A 231 -21.92 5.54 3.45
N PHE A 232 -20.92 6.20 4.04
CA PHE A 232 -19.57 5.66 4.23
C PHE A 232 -19.31 5.15 5.65
N LYS A 233 -20.31 5.21 6.55
CA LYS A 233 -20.22 4.47 7.80
C LYS A 233 -20.35 2.99 7.47
N VAL A 234 -19.24 2.28 7.62
CA VAL A 234 -19.26 0.83 7.83
C VAL A 234 -20.20 0.61 9.02
N GLU A 235 -21.29 -0.13 8.82
CA GLU A 235 -22.23 -0.40 9.92
C GLU A 235 -21.46 -1.16 11.00
N GLU A 236 -21.23 -0.54 12.16
CA GLU A 236 -20.65 -1.23 13.33
C GLU A 236 -21.68 -2.22 13.90
N GLY A 237 -21.85 -3.33 13.19
CA GLY A 237 -22.66 -4.47 13.60
C GLY A 237 -21.97 -5.26 14.69
N ASN A 238 -22.22 -4.90 15.94
CA ASN A 238 -21.64 -5.54 17.11
C ASN A 238 -22.30 -6.92 17.36
N ARG A 239 -21.78 -8.03 16.76
CA ARG A 239 -22.18 -9.41 17.10
C ARG A 239 -21.02 -10.41 17.05
N LEU A 240 -20.39 -10.64 18.20
CA LEU A 240 -19.22 -11.51 18.39
C LEU A 240 -19.46 -13.02 18.15
N VAL A 241 -20.70 -13.52 18.21
CA VAL A 241 -21.00 -14.99 18.08
C VAL A 241 -21.32 -15.41 16.63
N GLU A 242 -21.71 -14.48 15.75
CA GLU A 242 -21.80 -14.71 14.28
C GLU A 242 -20.42 -14.66 13.60
N SER A 243 -19.34 -14.36 14.34
CA SER A 243 -18.06 -13.91 13.80
C SER A 243 -17.19 -15.01 13.15
N ILE A 244 -17.15 -16.25 13.66
CA ILE A 244 -16.27 -17.30 13.08
C ILE A 244 -16.85 -17.86 11.78
N LYS A 245 -18.17 -18.13 11.74
CA LYS A 245 -18.86 -18.55 10.52
C LYS A 245 -18.69 -17.48 9.43
N ASN A 246 -18.83 -16.22 9.80
CA ASN A 246 -18.64 -15.09 8.89
C ASN A 246 -17.20 -14.98 8.37
N ILE A 247 -16.18 -15.25 9.20
CA ILE A 247 -14.79 -15.39 8.73
C ILE A 247 -14.69 -16.49 7.67
N GLY A 248 -15.26 -17.68 7.92
CA GLY A 248 -15.27 -18.77 6.95
C GLY A 248 -15.95 -18.41 5.62
N ILE A 249 -17.08 -17.70 5.68
CA ILE A 249 -17.76 -17.16 4.49
C ILE A 249 -16.85 -16.18 3.76
N GLY A 250 -16.24 -15.24 4.48
CA GLY A 250 -15.35 -14.24 3.87
C GLY A 250 -14.13 -14.87 3.20
N ILE A 251 -13.52 -15.89 3.82
CA ILE A 251 -12.42 -16.67 3.22
C ILE A 251 -12.89 -17.36 1.93
N MET A 252 -14.03 -18.04 1.97
CA MET A 252 -14.57 -18.75 0.81
C MET A 252 -14.91 -17.81 -0.35
N VAL A 253 -15.50 -16.64 -0.06
CA VAL A 253 -15.82 -15.64 -1.08
C VAL A 253 -14.55 -15.03 -1.65
N ALA A 254 -13.59 -14.64 -0.80
CA ALA A 254 -12.33 -14.07 -1.27
C ALA A 254 -11.53 -15.07 -2.13
N GLY A 255 -11.39 -16.32 -1.66
CA GLY A 255 -10.73 -17.38 -2.41
C GLY A 255 -11.46 -17.74 -3.70
N GLY A 256 -12.79 -17.86 -3.67
CA GLY A 256 -13.59 -18.16 -4.86
C GLY A 256 -13.49 -17.09 -5.94
N LEU A 257 -13.53 -15.81 -5.56
CA LEU A 257 -13.34 -14.71 -6.50
C LEU A 257 -11.91 -14.63 -7.01
N TYR A 258 -10.91 -14.91 -6.16
CA TYR A 258 -9.51 -14.97 -6.58
C TYR A 258 -9.30 -16.05 -7.64
N MET A 259 -9.78 -17.28 -7.40
CA MET A 259 -9.72 -18.37 -8.35
C MET A 259 -10.48 -18.05 -9.65
N SER A 260 -11.62 -17.37 -9.55
CA SER A 260 -12.35 -16.87 -10.73
C SER A 260 -11.53 -15.84 -11.51
N GLY A 261 -10.81 -14.97 -10.81
CA GLY A 261 -9.86 -14.02 -11.42
C GLY A 261 -8.68 -14.71 -12.10
N VAL A 262 -8.14 -15.79 -11.50
CA VAL A 262 -7.09 -16.62 -12.11
C VAL A 262 -7.60 -17.28 -13.38
N LEU A 263 -8.82 -17.84 -13.35
CA LEU A 263 -9.46 -18.43 -14.52
C LEU A 263 -9.62 -17.40 -15.65
N LEU A 264 -10.12 -16.20 -15.33
CA LEU A 264 -10.28 -15.13 -16.31
C LEU A 264 -8.94 -14.62 -16.85
N ASN A 265 -7.90 -14.54 -16.03
CA ASN A 265 -6.56 -14.20 -16.49
C ASN A 265 -6.02 -15.25 -17.47
N GLY A 266 -6.24 -16.54 -17.21
CA GLY A 266 -5.83 -17.62 -18.11
C GLY A 266 -6.59 -17.62 -19.45
N LEU A 267 -7.88 -17.27 -19.44
CA LEU A 267 -8.70 -17.18 -20.66
C LEU A 267 -8.49 -15.86 -21.43
N PHE A 268 -8.29 -14.76 -20.70
CA PHE A 268 -8.17 -13.40 -21.19
C PHE A 268 -6.99 -12.71 -20.51
N PRO A 269 -5.75 -12.91 -21.00
CA PRO A 269 -4.52 -12.43 -20.35
C PRO A 269 -4.29 -10.91 -20.49
N PHE A 270 -5.35 -10.13 -20.68
CA PHE A 270 -5.29 -8.66 -20.79
C PHE A 270 -5.04 -7.97 -19.44
N PHE A 271 -5.56 -8.54 -18.34
CA PHE A 271 -5.47 -7.95 -17.01
C PHE A 271 -4.92 -8.95 -15.99
N HIS A 272 -4.15 -8.44 -15.02
CA HIS A 272 -3.67 -9.21 -13.88
C HIS A 272 -4.82 -9.79 -13.04
N THR A 273 -4.62 -10.94 -12.40
CA THR A 273 -5.59 -11.64 -11.54
C THR A 273 -6.34 -10.72 -10.57
N PHE A 274 -5.63 -9.85 -9.85
CA PHE A 274 -6.24 -8.89 -8.92
C PHE A 274 -7.15 -7.83 -9.58
N VAL A 275 -6.90 -7.46 -10.84
CA VAL A 275 -7.81 -6.56 -11.56
C VAL A 275 -9.12 -7.28 -11.87
N TRP A 276 -9.05 -8.53 -12.34
CA TRP A 276 -10.23 -9.38 -12.51
C TRP A 276 -10.98 -9.56 -11.20
N LEU A 277 -10.28 -9.80 -10.09
CA LEU A 277 -10.87 -9.88 -8.75
C LEU A 277 -11.66 -8.61 -8.40
N ILE A 278 -11.08 -7.42 -8.60
CA ILE A 278 -11.74 -6.14 -8.34
C ILE A 278 -13.00 -6.00 -9.19
N VAL A 279 -12.91 -6.29 -10.49
CA VAL A 279 -14.04 -6.20 -11.42
C VAL A 279 -15.15 -7.17 -11.01
N LEU A 280 -14.83 -8.43 -10.69
CA LEU A 280 -15.80 -9.43 -10.25
C LEU A 280 -16.48 -9.01 -8.94
N ALA A 281 -15.71 -8.60 -7.94
CA ALA A 281 -16.26 -8.14 -6.66
C ALA A 281 -17.16 -6.90 -6.85
N ALA A 282 -16.76 -5.97 -7.72
CA ALA A 282 -17.57 -4.81 -8.08
C ALA A 282 -18.86 -5.21 -8.78
N ILE A 283 -18.82 -6.11 -9.78
CA ILE A 283 -20.03 -6.60 -10.47
C ILE A 283 -21.00 -7.23 -9.47
N LEU A 284 -20.51 -8.12 -8.59
CA LEU A 284 -21.35 -8.76 -7.57
C LEU A 284 -22.00 -7.75 -6.63
N LYS A 285 -21.26 -6.69 -6.28
CA LYS A 285 -21.78 -5.62 -5.44
C LYS A 285 -22.81 -4.74 -6.14
N LEU A 286 -22.56 -4.39 -7.41
CA LEU A 286 -23.43 -3.52 -8.21
C LEU A 286 -24.73 -4.19 -8.60
N THR A 287 -24.67 -5.48 -8.94
CA THR A 287 -25.83 -6.31 -9.31
C THR A 287 -26.64 -6.76 -8.10
N ASN A 288 -26.11 -6.61 -6.88
CA ASN A 288 -26.72 -7.06 -5.63
C ASN A 288 -27.07 -8.56 -5.64
N LEU A 289 -26.25 -9.37 -6.31
CA LEU A 289 -26.45 -10.83 -6.42
C LEU A 289 -26.17 -11.56 -5.11
N LEU A 290 -25.31 -11.00 -4.25
CA LEU A 290 -24.93 -11.63 -2.99
C LEU A 290 -25.89 -11.23 -1.85
N PRO A 291 -26.43 -12.21 -1.10
CA PRO A 291 -27.16 -11.93 0.13
C PRO A 291 -26.33 -11.11 1.13
N ASN A 292 -27.01 -10.29 1.95
CA ASN A 292 -26.35 -9.44 2.95
C ASN A 292 -25.42 -10.20 3.88
N GLN A 293 -25.77 -11.43 4.26
CA GLN A 293 -24.93 -12.30 5.10
C GLN A 293 -23.56 -12.58 4.49
N ILE A 294 -23.47 -12.71 3.16
CA ILE A 294 -22.20 -12.93 2.45
C ILE A 294 -21.35 -11.65 2.48
N ASN A 295 -21.98 -10.50 2.24
CA ASN A 295 -21.31 -9.20 2.32
C ASN A 295 -20.76 -8.95 3.74
N SER A 296 -21.56 -9.20 4.77
CA SER A 296 -21.13 -9.12 6.17
C SER A 296 -20.02 -10.12 6.50
N GLY A 297 -20.07 -11.33 5.93
CA GLY A 297 -18.99 -12.32 6.05
C GLY A 297 -17.65 -11.80 5.52
N ALA A 298 -17.67 -11.26 4.30
CA ALA A 298 -16.49 -10.65 3.69
C ALA A 298 -15.96 -9.45 4.49
N GLU A 299 -16.85 -8.64 5.06
CA GLU A 299 -16.48 -7.52 5.93
C GLU A 299 -15.79 -7.97 7.23
N VAL A 300 -16.34 -8.99 7.91
CA VAL A 300 -15.72 -9.55 9.13
C VAL A 300 -14.33 -10.11 8.80
N TRP A 301 -14.17 -10.78 7.65
CA TRP A 301 -12.88 -11.26 7.20
C TRP A 301 -11.87 -10.13 6.95
N PHE A 302 -12.30 -9.06 6.28
CA PHE A 302 -11.48 -7.85 6.11
C PHE A 302 -11.07 -7.23 7.45
N ASN A 303 -11.99 -7.13 8.41
CA ASN A 303 -11.72 -6.61 9.75
C ASN A 303 -10.73 -7.50 10.52
N PHE A 304 -10.83 -8.82 10.37
CA PHE A 304 -9.87 -9.77 10.95
C PHE A 304 -8.46 -9.55 10.38
N ILE A 305 -8.33 -9.56 9.04
CA ILE A 305 -7.03 -9.35 8.39
C ILE A 305 -6.43 -8.00 8.81
N SER A 306 -7.20 -6.91 8.69
CA SER A 306 -6.72 -5.54 8.94
C SER A 306 -6.29 -5.26 10.38
N ARG A 307 -6.90 -5.95 11.36
CA ARG A 307 -6.58 -5.77 12.77
C ARG A 307 -5.52 -6.75 13.27
N VAL A 308 -5.58 -8.02 12.83
CA VAL A 308 -4.75 -9.11 13.38
C VAL A 308 -3.50 -9.33 12.55
N TRP A 309 -3.63 -9.39 11.23
CA TRP A 309 -2.54 -9.83 10.34
C TRP A 309 -1.82 -8.69 9.64
N VAL A 310 -2.42 -7.51 9.46
CA VAL A 310 -1.71 -6.36 8.88
C VAL A 310 -0.43 -6.00 9.65
N PRO A 311 -0.39 -5.94 11.00
CA PRO A 311 0.86 -5.70 11.71
C PRO A 311 1.96 -6.73 11.38
N ALA A 312 1.60 -8.01 11.22
CA ALA A 312 2.52 -9.07 10.81
C ALA A 312 3.02 -8.85 9.37
N VAL A 313 2.09 -8.51 8.46
CA VAL A 313 2.40 -8.17 7.07
C VAL A 313 3.36 -6.99 7.00
N LEU A 314 3.16 -5.94 7.79
CA LEU A 314 4.07 -4.79 7.81
C LEU A 314 5.49 -5.18 8.25
N VAL A 315 5.62 -6.05 9.26
CA VAL A 315 6.93 -6.57 9.68
C VAL A 315 7.55 -7.42 8.58
N ALA A 316 6.77 -8.27 7.92
CA ALA A 316 7.24 -9.11 6.83
C ALA A 316 7.75 -8.25 5.65
N ILE A 317 6.98 -7.22 5.27
CA ILE A 317 7.33 -6.25 4.23
C ILE A 317 8.62 -5.51 4.61
N SER A 318 8.69 -5.00 5.83
CA SER A 318 9.87 -4.31 6.33
C SER A 318 11.11 -5.19 6.21
N ALA A 319 11.04 -6.42 6.73
CA ALA A 319 12.18 -7.32 6.79
C ALA A 319 12.63 -7.86 5.43
N SER A 320 11.72 -7.96 4.44
CA SER A 320 12.01 -8.60 3.15
C SER A 320 12.14 -7.65 1.96
N LEU A 321 11.53 -6.47 2.00
CA LEU A 321 11.43 -5.58 0.84
C LEU A 321 12.17 -4.25 1.01
N ILE A 322 12.46 -3.81 2.23
CA ILE A 322 13.22 -2.59 2.47
C ILE A 322 14.71 -2.92 2.49
N ASP A 323 15.38 -2.68 1.38
CA ASP A 323 16.84 -2.75 1.29
C ASP A 323 17.46 -1.43 1.75
N VAL A 324 17.99 -1.43 2.98
CA VAL A 324 18.60 -0.25 3.59
C VAL A 324 19.81 0.23 2.80
N ASN A 325 20.57 -0.66 2.15
CA ASN A 325 21.74 -0.26 1.36
C ASN A 325 21.32 0.58 0.15
N ARG A 326 20.31 0.13 -0.58
CA ARG A 326 19.79 0.90 -1.73
C ARG A 326 19.14 2.22 -1.32
N VAL A 327 18.56 2.28 -0.12
CA VAL A 327 18.08 3.55 0.45
C VAL A 327 19.26 4.50 0.74
N LEU A 328 20.38 3.98 1.25
CA LEU A 328 21.60 4.77 1.48
C LEU A 328 22.23 5.27 0.17
N ASP A 329 22.16 4.49 -0.90
CA ASP A 329 22.64 4.91 -2.22
C ASP A 329 21.90 6.17 -2.73
N LEU A 330 20.60 6.29 -2.47
CA LEU A 330 19.87 7.51 -2.82
C LEU A 330 20.21 8.69 -1.87
N ILE A 331 20.45 8.40 -0.58
CA ILE A 331 20.80 9.41 0.44
C ILE A 331 22.17 10.05 0.17
N THR A 332 23.13 9.27 -0.38
CA THR A 332 24.48 9.77 -0.68
C THR A 332 24.50 10.83 -1.79
N ASN A 333 23.43 10.98 -2.58
CA ASN A 333 23.21 12.13 -3.46
C ASN A 333 22.10 13.04 -2.89
N PRO A 334 22.45 14.10 -2.16
CA PRO A 334 21.48 14.99 -1.50
C PRO A 334 20.45 15.59 -2.46
N THR A 335 20.84 15.88 -3.70
CA THR A 335 19.96 16.44 -4.72
C THR A 335 18.89 15.43 -5.14
N ASN A 336 19.28 14.17 -5.42
CA ASN A 336 18.33 13.13 -5.79
C ASN A 336 17.37 12.80 -4.65
N MET A 337 17.88 12.73 -3.41
CA MET A 337 17.06 12.53 -2.22
C MET A 337 16.04 13.66 -2.06
N PHE A 338 16.49 14.92 -2.14
CA PHE A 338 15.62 16.09 -2.02
C PHE A 338 14.53 16.10 -3.11
N VAL A 339 14.91 15.89 -4.37
CA VAL A 339 13.96 15.85 -5.49
C VAL A 339 12.95 14.72 -5.31
N THR A 340 13.39 13.53 -4.89
CA THR A 340 12.50 12.38 -4.63
C THR A 340 11.46 12.71 -3.56
N VAL A 341 11.89 13.25 -2.41
CA VAL A 341 11.00 13.64 -1.31
C VAL A 341 9.99 14.68 -1.81
N MET A 342 10.45 15.70 -2.52
CA MET A 342 9.59 16.77 -3.01
C MET A 342 8.61 16.28 -4.08
N VAL A 343 9.02 15.37 -4.96
CA VAL A 343 8.14 14.76 -5.96
C VAL A 343 6.97 14.05 -5.29
N VAL A 344 7.22 13.24 -4.24
CA VAL A 344 6.14 12.56 -3.51
C VAL A 344 5.19 13.57 -2.84
N VAL A 345 5.72 14.62 -2.22
CA VAL A 345 4.91 15.69 -1.62
C VAL A 345 4.06 16.42 -2.67
N ILE A 346 4.64 16.72 -3.84
CA ILE A 346 3.97 17.37 -4.97
C ILE A 346 2.85 16.49 -5.50
N ILE A 347 3.11 15.21 -5.76
CA ILE A 347 2.13 14.22 -6.23
C ILE A 347 0.96 14.13 -5.24
N ALA A 348 1.23 13.98 -3.94
CA ALA A 348 0.20 13.92 -2.91
C ALA A 348 -0.63 15.22 -2.88
N THR A 349 0.02 16.37 -2.99
CA THR A 349 -0.64 17.68 -2.95
C THR A 349 -1.52 17.93 -4.19
N ILE A 350 -1.02 17.60 -5.39
CA ILE A 350 -1.78 17.68 -6.64
C ILE A 350 -3.01 16.79 -6.55
N ALA A 351 -2.84 15.52 -6.15
CA ALA A 351 -3.94 14.58 -5.98
C ALA A 351 -4.98 15.10 -4.97
N GLY A 352 -4.52 15.66 -3.86
CA GLY A 352 -5.36 16.25 -2.83
C GLY A 352 -6.20 17.41 -3.35
N PHE A 353 -5.60 18.38 -4.04
CA PHE A 353 -6.32 19.53 -4.59
C PHE A 353 -7.22 19.17 -5.77
N ALA A 354 -6.76 18.32 -6.68
CA ALA A 354 -7.56 17.85 -7.81
C ALA A 354 -8.82 17.14 -7.32
N GLY A 355 -8.70 16.27 -6.31
CA GLY A 355 -9.85 15.63 -5.68
C GLY A 355 -10.72 16.60 -4.91
N TRP A 356 -10.10 17.54 -4.19
CA TRP A 356 -10.84 18.57 -3.48
C TRP A 356 -11.77 19.33 -4.43
N ILE A 357 -11.30 19.78 -5.59
CA ILE A 357 -12.12 20.51 -6.58
C ILE A 357 -13.38 19.75 -6.99
N ILE A 358 -13.29 18.42 -7.18
CA ILE A 358 -14.40 17.58 -7.63
C ILE A 358 -15.29 17.01 -6.50
N GLY A 359 -15.01 17.41 -5.26
CA GLY A 359 -15.83 17.08 -4.09
C GLY A 359 -15.30 15.95 -3.21
N PHE A 360 -14.04 15.51 -3.37
CA PHE A 360 -13.37 14.69 -2.37
C PHE A 360 -12.81 15.50 -1.20
N TYR A 361 -12.53 14.84 -0.09
CA TYR A 361 -11.68 15.40 0.96
C TYR A 361 -10.21 15.38 0.51
N PHE A 362 -9.46 16.42 0.88
CA PHE A 362 -8.07 16.59 0.43
C PHE A 362 -7.18 15.41 0.86
N VAL A 363 -7.24 15.01 2.13
CA VAL A 363 -6.42 13.91 2.68
C VAL A 363 -6.74 12.60 1.98
N GLU A 364 -8.02 12.25 1.88
CA GLU A 364 -8.44 11.00 1.26
C GLU A 364 -8.08 10.95 -0.23
N SER A 365 -8.19 12.06 -0.96
CA SER A 365 -7.75 12.12 -2.36
C SER A 365 -6.23 12.07 -2.49
N SER A 366 -5.49 12.72 -1.59
CA SER A 366 -4.02 12.66 -1.55
C SER A 366 -3.54 11.23 -1.40
N ILE A 367 -4.23 10.43 -0.58
CA ILE A 367 -3.91 9.01 -0.36
C ILE A 367 -4.33 8.17 -1.58
N ILE A 368 -5.60 8.26 -2.01
CA ILE A 368 -6.17 7.40 -3.07
C ILE A 368 -5.50 7.62 -4.42
N SER A 369 -5.27 8.87 -4.83
CA SER A 369 -4.82 9.23 -6.19
C SER A 369 -3.43 9.85 -6.23
N GLY A 370 -2.73 9.89 -5.08
CA GLY A 370 -1.39 10.44 -4.95
C GLY A 370 -0.42 9.42 -4.36
N LEU A 371 -0.53 9.15 -3.06
CA LEU A 371 0.37 8.23 -2.36
C LEU A 371 0.32 6.80 -2.92
N ALA A 372 -0.86 6.32 -3.35
CA ALA A 372 -1.00 5.01 -4.00
C ALA A 372 -0.34 4.90 -5.38
N LEU A 373 -0.06 6.03 -6.04
CA LEU A 373 0.79 6.01 -7.23
C LEU A 373 2.26 5.91 -6.84
N ALA A 374 2.64 6.57 -5.75
CA ALA A 374 4.02 6.81 -5.32
C ALA A 374 4.61 5.75 -4.38
N ASP A 375 3.78 4.85 -3.85
CA ASP A 375 4.20 3.79 -2.93
C ASP A 375 4.64 2.53 -3.68
N MET A 376 4.97 1.47 -2.92
CA MET A 376 5.44 0.20 -3.47
C MET A 376 4.29 -0.71 -3.95
N GLY A 377 3.26 -0.14 -4.57
CA GLY A 377 2.09 -0.85 -5.09
C GLY A 377 1.29 -1.54 -4.00
N GLY A 378 0.75 -2.74 -4.26
CA GLY A 378 -0.18 -3.38 -3.32
C GLY A 378 0.36 -3.62 -1.91
N VAL A 379 1.68 -3.72 -1.79
CA VAL A 379 2.40 -3.81 -0.52
C VAL A 379 2.45 -2.44 0.18
N GLY A 380 2.81 -1.40 -0.57
CA GLY A 380 2.81 -0.01 -0.13
C GLY A 380 1.42 0.45 0.32
N ASP A 381 0.38 0.07 -0.43
CA ASP A 381 -1.01 0.41 -0.14
C ASP A 381 -1.42 -0.01 1.28
N VAL A 382 -1.03 -1.23 1.69
CA VAL A 382 -1.31 -1.73 3.06
C VAL A 382 -0.60 -0.86 4.10
N ALA A 383 0.67 -0.50 3.85
CA ALA A 383 1.47 0.31 4.75
C ALA A 383 0.95 1.75 4.86
N VAL A 384 0.67 2.40 3.74
CA VAL A 384 0.10 3.75 3.64
C VAL A 384 -1.26 3.83 4.32
N LEU A 385 -2.14 2.84 4.10
CA LEU A 385 -3.47 2.82 4.70
C LEU A 385 -3.46 2.49 6.18
N LYS A 386 -2.53 1.64 6.61
CA LYS A 386 -2.37 1.39 8.04
C LYS A 386 -1.81 2.62 8.75
N ALA A 387 -0.81 3.29 8.17
CA ALA A 387 -0.21 4.50 8.73
C ALA A 387 -1.19 5.69 8.76
N SER A 388 -2.08 5.75 7.78
CA SER A 388 -3.15 6.76 7.76
C SER A 388 -4.44 6.33 8.46
N GLU A 389 -4.53 5.13 9.04
CA GLU A 389 -5.74 4.59 9.68
C GLU A 389 -6.99 4.63 8.78
N ARG A 390 -6.83 4.30 7.49
CA ARG A 390 -7.87 4.41 6.46
C ARG A 390 -8.06 3.14 5.64
N MET A 391 -7.86 1.96 6.24
CA MET A 391 -7.94 0.65 5.56
C MET A 391 -9.19 0.44 4.69
N GLN A 392 -10.31 1.09 5.00
CA GLN A 392 -11.53 1.07 4.17
C GLN A 392 -11.35 1.65 2.76
N LEU A 393 -10.30 2.43 2.51
CA LEU A 393 -9.96 2.97 1.18
C LEU A 393 -9.21 1.95 0.30
N PHE A 394 -8.86 0.77 0.84
CA PHE A 394 -8.08 -0.27 0.14
C PHE A 394 -8.54 -0.59 -1.30
N PRO A 395 -9.85 -0.70 -1.62
CA PRO A 395 -10.28 -0.93 -2.99
C PRO A 395 -9.80 0.14 -3.96
N PHE A 396 -9.93 1.40 -3.54
CA PHE A 396 -9.61 2.53 -4.40
C PHE A 396 -8.11 2.63 -4.61
N LEU A 397 -7.31 2.33 -3.58
CA LEU A 397 -5.86 2.26 -3.73
C LEU A 397 -5.46 1.15 -4.68
N GLN A 398 -6.03 -0.06 -4.57
CA GLN A 398 -5.75 -1.12 -5.53
C GLN A 398 -6.18 -0.76 -6.97
N ILE A 399 -7.28 -0.03 -7.14
CA ILE A 399 -7.67 0.51 -8.45
C ILE A 399 -6.59 1.48 -8.98
N THR A 400 -6.16 2.43 -8.15
CA THR A 400 -5.08 3.38 -8.52
C THR A 400 -3.77 2.66 -8.82
N THR A 401 -3.31 1.77 -7.96
CA THR A 401 -2.06 1.01 -8.11
C THR A 401 -2.03 0.22 -9.41
N ARG A 402 -3.13 -0.44 -9.77
CA ARG A 402 -3.16 -1.29 -10.97
C ARG A 402 -3.45 -0.49 -12.24
N ILE A 403 -4.49 0.35 -12.24
CA ILE A 403 -4.89 1.12 -13.44
C ILE A 403 -3.98 2.32 -13.62
N GLY A 404 -3.74 3.07 -12.56
CA GLY A 404 -2.83 4.22 -12.54
C GLY A 404 -1.40 3.84 -12.90
N GLY A 405 -0.86 2.76 -12.33
CA GLY A 405 0.47 2.26 -12.70
C GLY A 405 0.61 1.95 -14.20
N VAL A 406 -0.37 1.26 -14.79
CA VAL A 406 -0.39 0.99 -16.24
C VAL A 406 -0.49 2.29 -17.04
N LEU A 407 -1.36 3.23 -16.64
CA LEU A 407 -1.49 4.53 -17.30
C LEU A 407 -0.19 5.33 -17.24
N THR A 408 0.49 5.34 -16.08
CA THR A 408 1.81 5.95 -15.93
C THR A 408 2.79 5.33 -16.93
N ILE A 409 2.90 3.99 -16.97
CA ILE A 409 3.84 3.31 -17.87
C ILE A 409 3.55 3.66 -19.34
N VAL A 410 2.28 3.68 -19.75
CA VAL A 410 1.89 4.05 -21.13
C VAL A 410 2.30 5.49 -21.45
N VAL A 411 1.99 6.43 -20.56
CA VAL A 411 2.35 7.85 -20.75
C VAL A 411 3.87 8.03 -20.80
N MET A 412 4.62 7.35 -19.93
CA MET A 412 6.08 7.46 -19.85
C MET A 412 6.77 6.77 -21.02
N SER A 413 6.22 5.66 -21.52
CA SER A 413 6.71 4.99 -22.73
C SER A 413 6.69 5.93 -23.93
N LEU A 414 5.56 6.63 -24.14
CA LEU A 414 5.44 7.63 -25.21
C LEU A 414 6.45 8.77 -25.08
N LEU A 415 6.73 9.23 -23.86
CA LEU A 415 7.73 10.28 -23.58
C LEU A 415 9.18 9.79 -23.72
N SER A 416 9.43 8.51 -23.50
CA SER A 416 10.77 7.93 -23.61
C SER A 416 11.20 7.69 -25.07
N ALA A 417 10.22 7.48 -25.96
CA ALA A 417 10.44 7.23 -27.39
C ALA A 417 10.75 8.51 -28.21
N THR A 418 10.50 9.69 -27.66
CA THR A 418 10.88 11.01 -28.21
C THR A 418 12.16 11.50 -27.59
#